data_AF-A0A6L2ZRM9-F1
#
_entry.id   AF-A0A6L2ZRM9-F1
#
_cell.length_a   1.000
_cell.length_b   1.000
_cell.length_c   1.000
_cell.angle_alpha   90.00
_cell.angle_beta   90.00
_cell.angle_gamma   90.00
#
_symmetry.space_group_name_H-M   'P 1'
#
loop_
_entity.id
_entity.type
_entity.pdbx_description
1 polymer ?
#
loop_
_entity_poly.entity_id
_entity_poly.type
_entity_poly.pdbx_seq_one_letter_code
_entity_poly.pdbx_strand_id
1 'polypeptide(L)'
;MFTRHRIKRKTRGNFSDTFCPFSNHHKLHNSNNKQHPNTLLPKKATRKTPLSPEQKKENKLISGIRITVEHAIAGIKRLGCMNQSLRNRRPFIDDTFILLSAGLWNFHLRRD
;
A
#
# COMPACT_ATOMS: atom_id res chain seq x y z
N MET A 1 -24.29 -28.23 -31.70
CA MET A 1 -23.15 -27.35 -32.04
C MET A 1 -23.54 -25.91 -31.75
N PHE A 2 -23.10 -25.32 -30.63
CA PHE A 2 -23.14 -23.87 -30.42
C PHE A 2 -21.93 -23.44 -29.58
N THR A 3 -21.08 -22.65 -30.22
CA THR A 3 -19.80 -22.11 -29.77
C THR A 3 -19.99 -21.09 -28.64
N ARG A 4 -19.63 -21.46 -27.40
CA ARG A 4 -19.59 -20.49 -26.29
C ARG A 4 -18.21 -19.84 -26.19
N HIS A 5 -18.21 -18.57 -26.56
CA HIS A 5 -17.11 -17.62 -26.45
C HIS A 5 -16.42 -17.66 -25.08
N ARG A 6 -15.09 -17.80 -25.13
CA ARG A 6 -14.17 -17.72 -24.01
C ARG A 6 -14.11 -16.28 -23.50
N ILE A 7 -14.90 -15.94 -22.49
CA ILE A 7 -14.77 -14.67 -21.75
C ILE A 7 -13.45 -14.74 -20.96
N LYS A 8 -12.40 -14.09 -21.47
CA LYS A 8 -11.14 -13.87 -20.74
C LYS A 8 -11.42 -12.94 -19.55
N ARG A 9 -11.72 -13.50 -18.38
CA ARG A 9 -11.74 -12.72 -17.14
C ARG A 9 -10.30 -12.39 -16.73
N LYS A 10 -9.98 -11.11 -16.82
CA LYS A 10 -8.78 -10.44 -16.30
C LYS A 10 -8.41 -11.03 -14.94
N THR A 11 -7.25 -11.65 -14.84
CA THR A 11 -6.66 -12.14 -13.59
C THR A 11 -6.52 -10.95 -12.64
N ARG A 12 -7.42 -10.85 -11.65
CA ARG A 12 -7.27 -9.90 -10.54
C ARG A 12 -6.29 -10.56 -9.57
N GLY A 13 -5.10 -9.97 -9.48
CA GLY A 13 -4.02 -10.41 -8.60
C GLY A 13 -4.49 -10.51 -7.15
N ASN A 14 -3.80 -11.34 -6.38
CA ASN A 14 -4.01 -11.50 -4.95
C ASN A 14 -3.82 -10.16 -4.25
N PHE A 15 -4.49 -9.95 -3.10
CA PHE A 15 -4.28 -8.76 -2.27
C PHE A 15 -2.80 -8.63 -1.82
N SER A 16 -2.09 -9.76 -1.69
CA SER A 16 -0.63 -9.82 -1.50
C SER A 16 0.18 -9.30 -2.68
N ASP A 17 -0.37 -9.32 -3.90
CA ASP A 17 0.33 -8.94 -5.13
C ASP A 17 0.39 -7.41 -5.33
N THR A 18 -0.22 -6.64 -4.42
CA THR A 18 -0.03 -5.17 -4.38
C THR A 18 1.13 -4.73 -3.49
N PHE A 19 1.87 -5.65 -2.86
CA PHE A 19 3.00 -5.30 -1.99
C PHE A 19 4.25 -6.20 -2.21
N CYS A 20 4.98 -5.87 -3.29
CA CYS A 20 6.40 -6.17 -3.61
C CYS A 20 6.81 -7.61 -3.99
N PRO A 21 7.77 -7.73 -4.95
CA PRO A 21 9.14 -7.97 -4.52
C PRO A 21 10.15 -7.01 -5.13
N PHE A 22 11.13 -6.66 -4.31
CA PHE A 22 12.34 -5.94 -4.63
C PHE A 22 13.16 -6.76 -5.66
N SER A 23 13.09 -6.42 -6.95
CA SER A 23 14.01 -6.92 -7.96
C SER A 23 14.71 -5.74 -8.64
N ASN A 24 16.04 -5.76 -8.54
CA ASN A 24 16.95 -4.76 -9.06
C ASN A 24 16.87 -4.64 -10.60
N HIS A 25 17.28 -3.46 -11.09
CA HIS A 25 17.40 -3.06 -12.50
C HIS A 25 16.11 -2.70 -13.25
N HIS A 26 15.61 -1.48 -13.04
CA HIS A 26 15.13 -0.68 -14.16
C HIS A 26 15.32 0.82 -13.87
N LYS A 27 15.93 1.52 -14.83
CA LYS A 27 16.22 2.96 -14.81
C LYS A 27 14.99 3.74 -14.33
N LEU A 28 15.20 4.65 -13.37
CA LEU A 28 14.23 5.67 -12.94
C LEU A 28 13.89 6.59 -14.13
N HIS A 29 12.99 6.15 -15.00
CA HIS A 29 12.27 7.06 -15.88
C HIS A 29 11.36 7.88 -14.97
N ASN A 30 11.60 9.19 -14.92
CA ASN A 30 10.76 10.13 -14.18
C ASN A 30 9.39 10.14 -14.87
N SER A 31 8.48 9.28 -14.40
CA SER A 31 7.09 9.33 -14.83
C SER A 31 6.51 10.62 -14.27
N ASN A 32 6.17 11.55 -15.17
CA ASN A 32 5.29 12.68 -14.89
C ASN A 32 3.91 12.12 -14.53
N ASN A 33 3.79 11.53 -13.34
CA ASN A 33 2.52 11.15 -12.77
C ASN A 33 1.85 12.46 -12.36
N LYS A 34 0.71 12.78 -12.96
CA LYS A 34 -0.16 13.86 -12.52
C LYS A 34 -0.46 13.61 -11.04
N GLN A 35 0.23 14.32 -10.15
CA GLN A 35 0.03 14.19 -8.71
C GLN A 35 -1.34 14.79 -8.39
N HIS A 36 -2.14 14.07 -7.62
CA HIS A 36 -3.33 14.67 -7.03
C HIS A 36 -2.88 15.78 -6.06
N PRO A 37 -3.55 16.94 -6.02
CA PRO A 37 -3.12 18.08 -5.20
C PRO A 37 -2.96 17.74 -3.71
N ASN A 38 -3.66 16.71 -3.23
CA ASN A 38 -3.64 16.27 -1.83
C ASN A 38 -2.61 15.17 -1.52
N THR A 39 -1.63 14.92 -2.39
CA THR A 39 -0.64 13.86 -2.18
C THR A 39 0.71 14.44 -1.73
N LEU A 40 1.11 14.15 -0.49
CA LEU A 40 2.41 14.55 0.06
C LEU A 40 3.46 13.46 -0.21
N LEU A 41 4.36 13.71 -1.16
CA LEU A 41 5.46 12.81 -1.49
C LEU A 41 6.81 13.44 -1.12
N PRO A 42 7.76 12.66 -0.58
CA PRO A 42 9.08 13.18 -0.28
C PRO A 42 9.81 13.57 -1.57
N LYS A 43 10.51 14.70 -1.53
CA LYS A 43 11.36 15.18 -2.63
C LYS A 43 12.55 14.25 -2.78
N LYS A 44 12.79 13.78 -4.01
CA LYS A 44 13.91 12.89 -4.33
C LYS A 44 15.17 13.71 -4.63
N ALA A 45 16.28 13.38 -3.98
CA ALA A 45 17.59 13.91 -4.37
C ALA A 45 18.02 13.30 -5.70
N THR A 46 18.67 14.09 -6.56
CA THR A 46 19.34 13.59 -7.78
C THR A 46 20.78 14.07 -7.78
N ARG A 47 21.69 13.37 -8.47
CA ARG A 47 23.12 13.72 -8.54
C ARG A 47 23.39 15.19 -8.89
N LYS A 48 22.53 15.81 -9.72
CA LYS A 48 22.65 17.22 -10.16
C LYS A 48 21.91 18.21 -9.27
N THR A 49 21.01 17.74 -8.41
CA THR A 49 20.13 18.59 -7.59
C THR A 49 20.08 18.01 -6.17
N PRO A 50 21.04 18.38 -5.31
CA PRO A 50 21.02 17.98 -3.91
C PRO A 50 19.86 18.64 -3.18
N LEU A 51 19.35 17.98 -2.13
CA LEU A 51 18.27 18.51 -1.31
C LEU A 51 18.75 19.69 -0.46
N SER A 52 18.01 20.80 -0.51
CA SER A 52 18.16 21.91 0.43
C SER A 52 17.88 21.44 1.87
N PRO A 53 18.50 22.06 2.90
CA PRO A 53 18.20 21.77 4.31
C PRO A 53 16.70 21.81 4.64
N GLU A 54 15.95 22.74 4.05
CA GLU A 54 14.50 22.85 4.23
C GLU A 54 13.75 21.65 3.65
N GLN A 55 14.11 21.23 2.44
CA GLN A 55 13.53 20.05 1.79
C GLN A 55 13.85 18.76 2.56
N LYS A 56 15.03 18.68 3.18
CA LYS A 56 15.38 17.55 4.07
C LYS A 56 14.48 17.55 5.32
N LYS A 57 14.20 18.72 5.90
CA LYS A 57 13.32 18.86 7.06
C LYS A 57 11.88 18.46 6.72
N GLU A 58 11.37 18.92 5.59
CA GLU A 58 10.05 18.53 5.05
C GLU A 58 9.97 17.00 4.82
N ASN A 59 10.97 16.42 4.16
CA ASN A 59 11.05 14.97 3.96
C ASN A 59 11.08 14.18 5.28
N LYS A 60 11.75 14.70 6.31
CA LYS A 60 11.77 14.09 7.65
C LYS A 60 10.37 14.04 8.27
N LEU A 61 9.60 15.13 8.15
CA LEU A 61 8.21 15.19 8.63
C LEU A 61 7.32 14.17 7.90
N ILE A 62 7.38 14.16 6.57
CA ILE A 62 6.63 13.19 5.73
C ILE A 62 7.00 11.75 6.13
N SER A 63 8.28 11.49 6.37
CA SER A 63 8.76 10.15 6.74
C SER A 63 8.28 9.73 8.13
N GLY A 64 8.22 10.65 9.11
CA GLY A 64 7.70 10.35 10.45
C GLY A 64 6.22 9.92 10.43
N ILE A 65 5.40 10.62 9.64
CA ILE A 65 3.99 10.24 9.43
C ILE A 65 3.91 8.85 8.79
N ARG A 66 4.71 8.60 7.74
CA ARG A 66 4.73 7.30 7.05
C ARG A 66 5.08 6.14 7.97
N ILE A 67 6.09 6.29 8.84
CA ILE A 67 6.48 5.23 9.78
C ILE A 67 5.30 4.82 10.67
N THR A 68 4.56 5.79 11.19
CA THR A 68 3.38 5.54 12.03
C THR A 68 2.30 4.76 11.27
N VAL A 69 2.02 5.16 10.03
CA VAL A 69 1.06 4.49 9.16
C VAL A 69 1.53 3.07 8.80
N GLU A 70 2.80 2.90 8.47
CA GLU A 70 3.40 1.59 8.15
C GLU A 70 3.32 0.65 9.36
N HIS A 71 3.55 1.12 10.57
CA HIS A 71 3.37 0.33 11.80
C HIS A 71 1.91 -0.07 12.03
N ALA A 72 0.95 0.83 11.82
CA ALA A 72 -0.47 0.51 11.92
C ALA A 72 -0.88 -0.57 10.90
N ILE A 73 -0.49 -0.41 9.63
CA ILE A 73 -0.79 -1.37 8.57
C ILE A 73 -0.11 -2.73 8.84
N ALA A 74 1.16 -2.71 9.26
CA ALA A 74 1.88 -3.92 9.59
C ALA A 74 1.24 -4.66 10.76
N GLY A 75 0.76 -3.94 11.78
CA GLY A 75 0.01 -4.48 12.91
C GLY A 75 -1.28 -5.19 12.48
N ILE A 76 -2.10 -4.50 11.70
CA ILE A 76 -3.35 -5.05 11.13
C ILE A 76 -3.08 -6.33 10.33
N LYS A 77 -2.01 -6.36 9.52
CA LYS A 77 -1.63 -7.53 8.70
C LYS A 77 -1.13 -8.73 9.49
N ARG A 78 -0.83 -8.60 10.78
CA ARG A 78 -0.50 -9.76 11.65
C ARG A 78 -1.68 -10.72 11.80
N LEU A 79 -2.90 -10.21 11.65
CA LEU A 79 -4.10 -11.03 11.69
C LEU A 79 -4.18 -11.86 10.41
N GLY A 80 -4.27 -13.19 10.57
CA GLY A 80 -4.26 -14.12 9.44
C GLY A 80 -5.36 -13.86 8.40
N CYS A 81 -6.50 -13.30 8.81
CA CYS A 81 -7.59 -12.88 7.92
C CYS A 81 -7.17 -11.82 6.89
N MET A 82 -6.20 -10.97 7.23
CA MET A 82 -5.69 -9.91 6.34
C MET A 82 -4.53 -10.37 5.45
N ASN A 83 -3.86 -11.46 5.82
CA ASN A 83 -2.72 -12.00 5.08
C ASN A 83 -3.12 -13.10 4.08
N GLN A 84 -4.16 -13.88 4.40
CA GLN A 84 -4.61 -14.99 3.57
C GLN A 84 -5.57 -14.51 2.47
N SER A 85 -5.55 -15.19 1.33
CA SER A 85 -6.49 -14.91 0.23
C SER A 85 -7.92 -15.22 0.65
N LEU A 86 -8.78 -14.21 0.61
CA LEU A 86 -10.21 -14.35 0.89
C LEU A 86 -10.89 -15.18 -0.21
N ARG A 87 -11.34 -16.39 0.12
CA ARG A 87 -12.06 -17.28 -0.80
C ARG A 87 -13.56 -17.02 -0.85
N ASN A 88 -14.08 -16.28 0.13
CA ASN A 88 -15.49 -15.90 0.19
C ASN A 88 -15.81 -14.86 -0.90
N ARG A 89 -16.94 -15.03 -1.60
CA ARG A 89 -17.37 -14.16 -2.71
C ARG A 89 -18.51 -13.21 -2.34
N ARG A 90 -18.87 -13.16 -1.06
CA ARG A 90 -19.87 -12.21 -0.56
C ARG A 90 -19.31 -10.78 -0.67
N PRO A 91 -20.11 -9.82 -1.11
CA PRO A 91 -19.66 -8.43 -1.20
C PRO A 91 -19.40 -7.84 0.20
N PHE A 92 -18.48 -6.86 0.29
CA PHE A 92 -18.15 -6.08 1.49
C PHE A 92 -17.51 -6.85 2.67
N ILE A 93 -17.15 -8.11 2.46
CA ILE A 93 -16.52 -8.92 3.52
C ILE A 93 -15.08 -8.48 3.77
N ASP A 94 -14.37 -8.03 2.73
CA ASP A 94 -13.06 -7.40 2.81
C ASP A 94 -13.10 -6.12 3.66
N ASP A 95 -14.08 -5.25 3.41
CA ASP A 95 -14.29 -4.03 4.20
C ASP A 95 -14.61 -4.33 5.68
N THR A 96 -15.35 -5.41 5.92
CA THR A 96 -15.64 -5.87 7.29
C THR A 96 -14.37 -6.37 7.99
N PHE A 97 -13.54 -7.15 7.29
CA PHE A 97 -12.30 -7.66 7.87
C PHE A 97 -11.29 -6.56 8.19
N ILE A 98 -11.14 -5.54 7.33
CA ILE A 98 -10.26 -4.41 7.64
C ILE A 98 -10.76 -3.64 8.85
N LEU A 99 -12.06 -3.39 8.97
CA LEU A 99 -12.65 -2.67 10.10
C LEU A 99 -12.44 -3.42 11.43
N LEU A 100 -12.74 -4.71 11.45
CA LEU A 100 -12.54 -5.56 12.62
C LEU A 100 -11.05 -5.63 13.00
N SER A 101 -10.17 -5.81 12.01
CA SER A 101 -8.73 -5.91 12.23
C SER A 101 -8.13 -4.62 12.77
N ALA A 102 -8.56 -3.46 12.26
CA ALA A 102 -8.16 -2.16 12.78
C ALA A 102 -8.66 -1.95 14.22
N GLY A 103 -9.91 -2.33 14.51
CA GLY A 103 -10.48 -2.24 15.86
C GLY A 103 -9.71 -3.10 16.88
N LEU A 104 -9.40 -4.35 16.51
CA LEU A 104 -8.62 -5.27 17.34
C LEU A 104 -7.20 -4.75 17.59
N TRP A 105 -6.53 -4.25 16.54
CA TRP A 105 -5.19 -3.69 16.67
C TRP A 105 -5.18 -2.44 17.58
N ASN A 106 -6.17 -1.55 17.43
CA ASN A 106 -6.31 -0.37 18.30
C ASN A 106 -6.66 -0.73 19.74
N PHE A 107 -7.37 -1.83 19.98
CA PHE A 107 -7.61 -2.33 21.32
C PHE A 107 -6.31 -2.88 21.95
N HIS A 108 -5.53 -3.64 21.18
CA HIS A 108 -4.24 -4.17 21.63
C HIS A 108 -3.26 -3.05 22.00
N LEU A 109 -3.10 -2.03 21.15
CA LEU A 109 -2.22 -0.88 21.41
C LEU A 109 -2.60 -0.05 22.64
N ARG A 110 -3.85 -0.13 23.11
CA ARG A 110 -4.30 0.56 24.33
C ARG A 110 -4.05 -0.25 25.60
N ARG A 111 -3.86 -1.57 25.46
CA ARG A 111 -3.77 -2.51 26.59
C ARG A 111 -2.32 -2.80 27.00
N ASP A 112 -1.37 -2.52 26.12
CA ASP A 112 0.07 -2.56 26.37
C ASP A 112 0.58 -1.19 26.82
#